data_AF-A0A815ZB62-F1
#
_entry.id   AF-A0A815ZB62-F1
#
_cell.length_a   1.000
_cell.length_b   1.000
_cell.length_c   1.000
_cell.angle_alpha   90.00
_cell.angle_beta   90.00
_cell.angle_gamma   90.00
#
_symmetry.space_group_name_H-M   'P 1'
#
loop_
_entity.id
_entity.type
_entity.pdbx_description
1 polymer ?
#
loop_
_entity_poly.entity_id
_entity_poly.type
_entity_poly.pdbx_seq_one_letter_code
_entity_poly.pdbx_strand_id
1 'polypeptide(L)'
;MNERNTLCSLSITMKKHPDSYKLNEPLHSKLIEQRTKLGDQPGEIVIYSGPVRELCRLAPNNVNTMAVGATVASSLGFDRVQGCLIADTSLSDRHIVEIELSGPETIVNENDKVKFHTKTVRSNPAEIGAVTGTATLLSFVSSIKRAKGRTAGIHVV
;
A
#
# COMPACT_ATOMS: atom_id res chain seq x y z
N MET A 1 -18.60 -2.11 2.22
CA MET A 1 -18.52 -3.02 1.05
C MET A 1 -18.03 -4.40 1.48
N ASN A 2 -16.92 -4.51 2.21
CA ASN A 2 -16.41 -5.79 2.71
C ASN A 2 -17.43 -6.58 3.55
N GLU A 3 -18.10 -5.95 4.53
CA GLU A 3 -19.12 -6.60 5.37
C GLU A 3 -20.32 -7.16 4.59
N ARG A 4 -20.61 -6.59 3.42
CA ARG A 4 -21.66 -7.06 2.51
C ARG A 4 -21.15 -7.98 1.41
N ASN A 5 -19.87 -8.35 1.44
CA ASN A 5 -19.17 -9.11 0.41
C ASN A 5 -19.29 -8.51 -1.00
N THR A 6 -19.44 -7.19 -1.11
CA THR A 6 -19.53 -6.47 -2.39
C THR A 6 -18.22 -5.78 -2.78
N LEU A 7 -17.13 -6.01 -2.05
CA LEU A 7 -15.81 -5.54 -2.46
C LEU A 7 -15.23 -6.50 -3.51
N CYS A 8 -15.04 -6.01 -4.74
CA CYS A 8 -14.56 -6.82 -5.86
C CYS A 8 -13.05 -6.72 -6.06
N SER A 9 -12.46 -5.55 -5.81
CA SER A 9 -11.01 -5.36 -5.89
C SER A 9 -10.52 -4.39 -4.83
N LEU A 10 -9.28 -4.61 -4.38
CA LEU A 10 -8.50 -3.68 -3.60
C LEU A 10 -7.05 -3.78 -4.06
N SER A 11 -6.50 -2.65 -4.50
CA SER A 11 -5.11 -2.50 -4.90
C SER A 11 -4.48 -1.39 -4.07
N ILE A 12 -3.28 -1.64 -3.55
CA ILE A 12 -2.53 -0.67 -2.75
C ILE A 12 -1.16 -0.51 -3.37
N THR A 13 -0.86 0.70 -3.84
CA THR A 13 0.44 1.06 -4.41
C THR A 13 1.19 1.92 -3.42
N MET A 14 2.48 1.64 -3.23
CA MET A 14 3.38 2.44 -2.41
C MET A 14 4.54 2.92 -3.26
N LYS A 15 4.76 4.23 -3.27
CA LYS A 15 5.89 4.89 -3.93
C LYS A 15 6.81 5.50 -2.89
N LYS A 16 8.11 5.24 -2.99
CA LYS A 16 9.16 5.81 -2.13
C LYS A 16 10.43 6.03 -2.93
N HIS A 17 11.33 6.84 -2.40
CA HIS A 17 12.71 6.84 -2.87
C HIS A 17 13.31 5.42 -2.84
N PRO A 18 14.14 5.01 -3.82
CA PRO A 18 14.78 3.69 -3.82
C PRO A 18 15.47 3.33 -2.50
N ASP A 19 16.16 4.31 -1.88
CA ASP A 19 16.90 4.10 -0.64
C ASP A 19 16.02 3.84 0.59
N SER A 20 14.71 4.10 0.50
CA SER A 20 13.74 3.88 1.57
C SER A 20 13.16 2.46 1.60
N TYR A 21 13.60 1.58 0.70
CA TYR A 21 13.15 0.19 0.61
C TYR A 21 14.05 -0.78 1.36
N LYS A 22 13.46 -1.56 2.27
CA LYS A 22 14.11 -2.71 2.90
C LYS A 22 13.49 -3.99 2.36
N LEU A 23 14.15 -4.57 1.36
CA LEU A 23 13.66 -5.69 0.56
C LEU A 23 14.48 -6.94 0.83
N ASN A 24 13.80 -8.08 0.84
CA ASN A 24 14.42 -9.39 0.74
C ASN A 24 14.59 -9.77 -0.74
N GLU A 25 15.39 -10.78 -1.00
CA GLU A 25 15.49 -11.34 -2.36
C GLU A 25 14.19 -12.02 -2.80
N PRO A 26 13.84 -11.96 -4.10
CA PRO A 26 14.63 -11.41 -5.22
C PRO A 26 14.42 -9.91 -5.48
N LEU A 27 13.62 -9.21 -4.67
CA LEU A 27 13.23 -7.82 -4.95
C LEU A 27 14.38 -6.83 -4.75
N HIS A 28 15.29 -7.13 -3.82
CA HIS A 28 16.46 -6.30 -3.59
C HIS A 28 17.39 -6.27 -4.81
N SER A 29 17.78 -7.44 -5.33
CA SER A 29 18.59 -7.53 -6.55
C SER A 29 17.91 -6.88 -7.75
N LYS A 30 16.60 -7.08 -7.91
CA LYS A 30 15.82 -6.42 -8.97
C LYS A 30 15.88 -4.89 -8.88
N LEU A 31 15.74 -4.32 -7.68
CA LEU A 31 15.82 -2.86 -7.50
C LEU A 31 17.19 -2.31 -7.89
N ILE A 32 18.27 -2.97 -7.45
CA ILE A 32 19.64 -2.56 -7.77
C ILE A 32 19.86 -2.60 -9.29
N GLU A 33 19.49 -3.71 -9.94
CA GLU A 33 19.67 -3.87 -11.39
C GLU A 33 18.94 -2.77 -12.18
N GLN A 34 17.67 -2.52 -11.84
CA GLN A 34 16.85 -1.52 -12.53
C GLN A 34 17.33 -0.10 -12.26
N ARG A 35 17.81 0.21 -11.05
CA ARG A 35 18.39 1.51 -10.72
C ARG A 35 19.68 1.76 -11.51
N THR A 36 20.54 0.75 -11.63
CA THR A 36 21.75 0.85 -12.46
C THR A 36 21.42 1.15 -13.92
N LYS A 37 20.36 0.54 -14.47
CA LYS A 37 19.89 0.83 -15.83
C LYS A 37 19.34 2.25 -15.99
N LEU A 38 18.66 2.76 -14.96
CA LEU A 38 18.10 4.12 -14.95
C LEU A 38 19.20 5.20 -14.83
N GLY A 39 20.30 4.89 -14.12
CA GLY A 39 21.37 5.84 -13.85
C GLY A 39 20.89 6.99 -12.97
N ASP A 40 21.38 8.20 -13.26
CA ASP A 40 21.01 9.43 -12.52
C ASP A 40 19.68 10.06 -12.98
N GLN A 41 18.95 9.41 -13.90
CA GLN A 41 17.71 9.95 -14.42
C GLN A 41 16.56 9.79 -13.41
N PRO A 42 15.70 10.82 -13.23
CA PRO A 42 14.45 10.68 -12.49
C PRO A 42 13.54 9.64 -13.16
N GLY A 43 12.92 8.76 -12.38
CA GLY A 43 12.01 7.76 -12.92
C GLY A 43 11.45 6.78 -11.89
N GLU A 44 10.42 6.07 -12.32
CA GLU A 44 9.73 5.04 -11.55
C GLU A 44 10.22 3.64 -11.94
N ILE A 45 10.45 2.79 -10.94
CA ILE A 45 10.82 1.38 -11.08
C ILE A 45 9.79 0.54 -10.34
N VAL A 46 9.02 -0.26 -11.07
CA VAL A 46 8.08 -1.22 -10.47
C VAL A 46 8.85 -2.42 -9.93
N ILE A 47 9.01 -2.45 -8.61
CA ILE A 47 9.74 -3.48 -7.89
C ILE A 47 8.88 -4.76 -7.81
N TYR A 48 7.61 -4.60 -7.45
CA TYR A 48 6.66 -5.70 -7.28
C TYR A 48 5.26 -5.26 -7.69
N SER A 49 4.50 -6.18 -8.28
CA SER A 49 3.07 -6.05 -8.52
C SER A 49 2.43 -7.44 -8.44
N GLY A 50 1.53 -7.65 -7.48
CA GLY A 50 0.92 -8.96 -7.24
C GLY A 50 0.24 -9.09 -5.87
N PRO A 51 -0.11 -10.32 -5.44
CA PRO A 51 -0.79 -10.56 -4.18
C PRO A 51 -0.01 -10.11 -2.93
N VAL A 52 -0.71 -9.51 -1.96
CA VAL A 52 -0.10 -9.06 -0.70
C VAL A 52 0.55 -10.21 0.08
N ARG A 53 0.05 -11.45 -0.02
CA ARG A 53 0.61 -12.61 0.68
C ARG A 53 2.10 -12.81 0.41
N GLU A 54 2.49 -12.79 -0.85
CA GLU A 54 3.90 -12.98 -1.22
C GLU A 54 4.71 -11.74 -0.85
N LEU A 55 4.15 -10.57 -1.13
CA LEU A 55 4.79 -9.29 -0.84
C LEU A 55 5.15 -9.12 0.65
N CYS A 56 4.33 -9.62 1.58
CA CYS A 56 4.64 -9.61 3.01
C CYS A 56 5.94 -10.37 3.36
N ARG A 57 6.28 -11.42 2.60
CA ARG A 57 7.55 -12.15 2.78
C ARG A 57 8.74 -11.41 2.17
N LEU A 58 8.51 -10.71 1.07
CA LEU A 58 9.56 -10.06 0.29
C LEU A 58 9.91 -8.65 0.77
N ALA A 59 8.99 -7.94 1.43
CA ALA A 59 9.21 -6.56 1.89
C ALA A 59 8.57 -6.28 3.27
N PRO A 60 8.87 -7.11 4.30
CA PRO A 60 8.14 -7.11 5.58
C PRO A 60 8.14 -5.75 6.30
N ASN A 61 9.17 -4.93 6.09
CA ASN A 61 9.30 -3.62 6.73
C ASN A 61 8.52 -2.50 6.04
N ASN A 62 8.08 -2.71 4.80
CA ASN A 62 7.49 -1.67 3.97
C ASN A 62 5.97 -1.81 3.82
N VAL A 63 5.41 -2.99 4.09
CA VAL A 63 4.07 -3.36 3.58
C VAL A 63 2.98 -3.43 4.65
N ASN A 64 3.21 -2.87 5.84
CA ASN A 64 2.23 -2.88 6.95
C ASN A 64 0.86 -2.33 6.53
N THR A 65 0.81 -1.24 5.76
CA THR A 65 -0.45 -0.68 5.23
C THR A 65 -1.18 -1.67 4.33
N MET A 66 -0.45 -2.44 3.52
CA MET A 66 -1.04 -3.42 2.61
C MET A 66 -1.57 -4.64 3.37
N ALA A 67 -0.81 -5.11 4.37
CA ALA A 67 -1.25 -6.21 5.25
C ALA A 67 -2.52 -5.84 6.03
N VAL A 68 -2.60 -4.60 6.54
CA VAL A 68 -3.82 -4.06 7.16
C VAL A 68 -4.96 -4.03 6.15
N GLY A 69 -4.71 -3.52 4.93
CA GLY A 69 -5.70 -3.52 3.86
C GLY A 69 -6.25 -4.91 3.55
N ALA A 70 -5.38 -5.91 3.45
CA ALA A 70 -5.77 -7.32 3.26
C ALA A 70 -6.55 -7.91 4.43
N THR A 71 -6.24 -7.49 5.66
CA THR A 71 -6.96 -7.92 6.87
C THR A 71 -8.37 -7.31 6.91
N VAL A 72 -8.50 -6.02 6.58
CA VAL A 72 -9.79 -5.30 6.57
C VAL A 72 -10.67 -5.72 5.39
N ALA A 73 -10.08 -5.96 4.22
CA ALA A 73 -10.73 -6.53 3.05
C ALA A 73 -10.84 -8.06 3.16
N SER A 74 -11.39 -8.55 4.27
CA SER A 74 -11.42 -9.99 4.60
C SER A 74 -12.08 -10.85 3.52
N SER A 75 -13.03 -10.32 2.74
CA SER A 75 -13.62 -11.05 1.61
C SER A 75 -12.57 -11.35 0.54
N LEU A 76 -11.59 -10.47 0.31
CA LEU A 76 -10.49 -10.65 -0.64
C LEU A 76 -9.29 -11.36 -0.01
N GLY A 77 -8.90 -10.93 1.20
CA GLY A 77 -7.75 -11.45 1.94
C GLY A 77 -6.41 -11.17 1.24
N PHE A 78 -5.35 -11.76 1.78
CA PHE A 78 -3.97 -11.55 1.32
C PHE A 78 -3.71 -12.08 -0.10
N ASP A 79 -4.52 -13.01 -0.58
CA ASP A 79 -4.36 -13.63 -1.91
C ASP A 79 -4.96 -12.80 -3.03
N ARG A 80 -6.02 -12.03 -2.75
CA ARG A 80 -6.72 -11.25 -3.79
C ARG A 80 -6.50 -9.75 -3.71
N VAL A 81 -6.13 -9.23 -2.53
CA VAL A 81 -5.65 -7.85 -2.45
C VAL A 81 -4.31 -7.74 -3.16
N GLN A 82 -4.20 -6.75 -4.05
CA GLN A 82 -3.00 -6.50 -4.85
C GLN A 82 -2.13 -5.44 -4.17
N GLY A 83 -0.83 -5.72 -4.05
CA GLY A 83 0.19 -4.79 -3.61
C GLY A 83 1.11 -4.41 -4.76
N CYS A 84 1.48 -3.14 -4.85
CA CYS A 84 2.46 -2.64 -5.81
C CYS A 84 3.51 -1.79 -5.10
N LEU A 85 4.80 -2.10 -5.30
CA LEU A 85 5.92 -1.30 -4.80
C LEU A 85 6.62 -0.63 -5.97
N ILE A 86 6.74 0.70 -5.89
CA ILE A 86 7.41 1.53 -6.87
C ILE A 86 8.54 2.29 -6.19
N ALA A 87 9.76 2.13 -6.70
CA ALA A 87 10.87 3.01 -6.36
C ALA A 87 10.86 4.20 -7.33
N ASP A 88 10.78 5.40 -6.79
CA ASP A 88 10.69 6.63 -7.56
C ASP A 88 11.81 7.57 -7.13
N THR A 89 12.79 7.79 -8.00
CA THR A 89 13.96 8.66 -7.72
C THR A 89 13.59 10.14 -7.66
N SER A 90 12.39 10.54 -8.11
CA SER A 90 11.91 11.92 -7.99
C SER A 90 11.36 12.27 -6.60
N LEU A 91 11.08 11.26 -5.77
CA LEU A 91 10.55 11.46 -4.41
C LEU A 91 11.68 11.72 -3.40
N SER A 92 11.95 12.99 -3.11
CA SER A 92 13.00 13.39 -2.17
C SER A 92 12.51 13.74 -0.75
N ASP A 93 11.20 14.00 -0.58
CA ASP A 93 10.65 14.57 0.65
C ASP A 93 9.40 13.84 1.19
N ARG A 94 8.93 12.78 0.51
CA ARG A 94 7.67 12.12 0.84
C ARG A 94 7.59 10.67 0.37
N HIS A 95 6.67 9.95 0.99
CA HIS A 95 6.13 8.68 0.51
C HIS A 95 4.71 8.88 -0.01
N ILE A 96 4.37 8.20 -1.09
CA ILE A 96 3.00 8.17 -1.63
C ILE A 96 2.40 6.79 -1.39
N VAL A 97 1.16 6.74 -0.91
CA VAL A 97 0.36 5.52 -0.88
C VAL A 97 -0.94 5.78 -1.62
N GLU A 98 -1.23 4.95 -2.61
CA GLU A 98 -2.47 4.98 -3.37
C GLU A 98 -3.28 3.74 -3.02
N ILE A 99 -4.57 3.94 -2.76
CA ILE A 99 -5.51 2.87 -2.48
C ILE A 99 -6.63 2.98 -3.50
N GLU A 100 -6.82 1.92 -4.27
CA GLU A 100 -7.86 1.80 -5.27
C GLU A 100 -8.76 0.62 -4.96
N LEU A 101 -10.07 0.84 -4.98
CA LEU A 101 -11.05 -0.21 -4.75
C LEU A 101 -12.22 -0.12 -5.72
N SER A 102 -12.90 -1.25 -5.91
CA SER A 102 -14.11 -1.29 -6.72
C SER A 102 -15.18 -2.25 -6.18
N GLY A 103 -16.42 -1.93 -6.53
CA GLY A 103 -17.60 -2.74 -6.26
C GLY A 103 -18.06 -3.53 -7.48
N PRO A 104 -19.22 -4.20 -7.37
CA PRO A 104 -19.78 -4.97 -8.46
C PRO A 104 -20.18 -4.05 -9.62
N GLU A 105 -20.18 -4.60 -10.82
CA GLU A 105 -20.73 -3.91 -11.98
C GLU A 105 -22.25 -3.77 -11.82
N THR A 106 -22.76 -2.60 -12.20
CA THR A 106 -24.18 -2.27 -12.26
C THR A 106 -24.51 -1.91 -13.70
N ILE A 107 -25.55 -2.53 -14.24
CA ILE A 107 -26.08 -2.22 -15.57
C ILE A 107 -26.91 -0.94 -15.43
N VAL A 108 -26.55 0.10 -16.16
CA VAL A 108 -27.31 1.36 -16.20
C VAL A 108 -28.26 1.36 -17.39
N ASN A 109 -27.75 0.92 -18.56
CA ASN A 109 -28.49 0.75 -19.80
C ASN A 109 -28.08 -0.59 -20.45
N GLU A 110 -28.79 -1.06 -21.48
CA GLU A 110 -28.57 -2.36 -22.14
C GLU A 110 -27.11 -2.64 -22.54
N ASN A 111 -26.33 -1.59 -22.83
CA ASN A 111 -24.92 -1.70 -23.22
C ASN A 111 -23.92 -1.08 -22.21
N ASP A 112 -24.40 -0.41 -21.15
CA ASP A 112 -23.54 0.35 -20.24
C ASP A 112 -23.43 -0.33 -18.88
N LYS A 113 -22.20 -0.76 -18.57
CA LYS A 113 -21.82 -1.26 -17.24
C LYS A 113 -20.95 -0.24 -16.55
N VAL A 114 -21.37 0.19 -15.36
CA VAL A 114 -20.58 1.04 -14.48
C VAL A 114 -20.23 0.27 -13.22
N LYS A 115 -19.17 0.65 -12.53
CA LYS A 115 -18.85 0.10 -11.21
C LYS A 115 -18.57 1.23 -10.24
N PHE A 116 -18.94 1.02 -8.98
CA PHE A 116 -18.42 1.87 -7.92
C PHE A 116 -16.89 1.74 -7.90
N HIS A 117 -16.19 2.87 -7.93
CA HIS A 117 -14.73 2.92 -7.87
C HIS A 117 -14.31 4.08 -6.98
N THR A 118 -13.27 3.88 -6.19
CA THR A 118 -12.67 4.94 -5.38
C THR A 118 -11.16 4.80 -5.43
N LYS A 119 -10.50 5.95 -5.58
CA LYS A 119 -9.06 6.10 -5.45
C LYS A 119 -8.77 7.13 -4.35
N THR A 120 -7.88 6.78 -3.44
CA THR A 120 -7.38 7.70 -2.41
C THR A 120 -5.87 7.74 -2.49
N VAL A 121 -5.31 8.94 -2.44
CA VAL A 121 -3.86 9.16 -2.45
C VAL A 121 -3.47 9.83 -1.15
N ARG A 122 -2.52 9.22 -0.45
CA ARG A 122 -1.90 9.79 0.75
C ARG A 122 -0.45 10.16 0.44
N SER A 123 -0.14 11.44 0.63
CA SER A 123 1.23 11.95 0.65
C SER A 123 1.68 12.10 2.10
N ASN A 124 2.81 11.50 2.47
CA ASN A 124 3.33 11.53 3.83
C ASN A 124 4.80 11.97 3.83
N PRO A 125 5.18 13.06 4.50
CA PRO A 125 6.56 13.53 4.56
C PRO A 125 7.53 12.44 5.07
N ALA A 126 8.68 12.33 4.40
CA ALA A 126 9.74 11.40 4.73
C ALA A 126 11.06 11.80 4.07
N GLU A 127 12.16 11.69 4.80
CA GLU A 127 13.51 11.87 4.24
C GLU A 127 13.93 10.67 3.41
N ILE A 128 14.88 10.87 2.50
CA ILE A 128 15.52 9.80 1.74
C ILE A 128 16.12 8.77 2.72
N GLY A 129 15.84 7.48 2.48
CA GLY A 129 16.31 6.39 3.34
C GLY A 129 15.37 6.07 4.51
N ALA A 130 14.43 6.96 4.85
CA ALA A 130 13.45 6.69 5.88
C ALA A 130 12.46 5.62 5.40
N VAL A 131 12.34 4.51 6.12
CA VAL A 131 11.39 3.44 5.78
C VAL A 131 9.95 3.86 6.07
N THR A 132 9.75 4.80 7.00
CA THR A 132 8.44 5.21 7.52
C THR A 132 8.38 6.73 7.57
N GLY A 133 7.28 7.31 7.10
CA GLY A 133 7.05 8.76 7.21
C GLY A 133 6.40 9.15 8.53
N THR A 134 6.45 10.45 8.84
CA THR A 134 6.15 11.02 10.17
C THR A 134 4.73 10.76 10.68
N ALA A 135 3.74 10.65 9.79
CA ALA A 135 2.35 10.37 10.19
C ALA A 135 2.17 9.07 11.00
N THR A 136 3.07 8.09 10.87
CA THR A 136 2.99 6.83 11.60
C THR A 136 3.25 7.00 13.10
N LEU A 137 4.16 7.91 13.47
CA LEU A 137 4.39 8.23 14.87
C LEU A 137 3.15 8.91 15.48
N LEU A 138 2.57 9.86 14.75
CA LEU A 138 1.37 10.58 15.20
C LEU A 138 0.15 9.66 15.30
N SER A 139 -0.01 8.70 14.39
CA SER A 139 -1.10 7.72 14.44
C SER A 139 -0.94 6.78 15.64
N PHE A 140 0.28 6.35 15.95
CA PHE A 140 0.59 5.57 17.15
C PHE A 140 0.25 6.32 18.43
N VAL A 141 0.70 7.58 18.58
CA VAL A 141 0.37 8.43 19.74
C VAL A 141 -1.15 8.61 19.88
N SER A 142 -1.84 8.81 18.76
CA SER A 142 -3.31 8.92 18.74
C SER A 142 -3.98 7.62 19.19
N SER A 143 -3.44 6.46 18.83
CA SER A 143 -3.92 5.16 19.30
C SER A 143 -3.73 4.97 20.81
N ILE A 144 -2.59 5.37 21.37
CA ILE A 144 -2.37 5.37 22.84
C ILE A 144 -3.43 6.24 23.53
N LYS A 145 -3.66 7.46 23.02
CA LYS A 145 -4.65 8.38 23.59
C LYS A 145 -6.06 7.78 23.59
N ARG A 146 -6.44 7.05 22.53
CA ARG A 146 -7.75 6.37 22.43
C ARG A 146 -7.85 5.12 23.31
N ALA A 147 -6.75 4.40 23.49
CA ALA A 147 -6.72 3.19 24.32
C ALA A 147 -6.86 3.50 25.83
N LYS A 148 -6.51 4.72 26.26
CA LYS A 148 -6.65 5.15 27.65
C LYS A 148 -8.10 4.96 28.13
N GLY A 149 -8.27 4.14 29.17
CA GLY A 149 -9.58 3.86 29.78
C GLY A 149 -10.42 2.80 29.04
N ARG A 150 -9.88 2.12 28.02
CA ARG A 150 -10.54 0.99 27.36
C ARG A 150 -10.22 -0.32 28.07
N THR A 151 -11.13 -1.28 27.97
CA THR A 151 -10.91 -2.67 28.39
C THR A 151 -9.92 -3.37 27.45
N ALA A 152 -9.35 -4.49 27.92
CA ALA A 152 -8.50 -5.34 27.09
C ALA A 152 -9.23 -5.78 25.81
N GLY A 153 -8.56 -5.67 24.65
CA GLY A 153 -9.11 -6.04 23.35
C GLY A 153 -8.49 -5.26 22.19
N ILE A 154 -8.84 -5.66 20.95
CA ILE A 154 -8.50 -4.92 19.73
C ILE A 154 -9.65 -3.97 19.40
N HIS A 155 -9.35 -2.67 19.37
CA HIS A 155 -10.32 -1.63 19.08
C HIS A 155 -9.97 -0.99 17.72
N VAL A 156 -10.60 -1.48 16.66
CA VAL A 156 -10.49 -0.88 15.31
C VAL A 156 -11.57 0.19 15.20
N VAL A 157 -11.16 1.44 14.96
CA VAL A 157 -12.04 2.61 14.83
C VAL A 157 -11.84 3.25 13.48
#